data_AF-A0A9N9LZZ5-F1
#
_entry.id   AF-A0A9N9LZZ5-F1
#
_cell.length_a   1.000
_cell.length_b   1.000
_cell.length_c   1.000
_cell.angle_alpha   90.00
_cell.angle_beta   90.00
_cell.angle_gamma   90.00
#
_symmetry.space_group_name_H-M   'P 1'
#
loop_
_entity.id
_entity.type
_entity.pdbx_description
1 polymer ?
#
loop_
_entity_poly.entity_id
_entity_poly.type
_entity_poly.pdbx_seq_one_letter_code
_entity_poly.pdbx_strand_id
1 'polypeptide(L)'
;MSSTSEPVLGVKRKTLHSEIGDTSESPVFKMAPSAMPDPNERTSNGTNGAAHPHSNGTEDECYKILPQYHSQATKLRVACVGAGASGLCVAYKMERMLEAGSWELTLFEKNSHFGGTWYENTYPGVACDIPSHLYTFSWDPNPKWSHYFAYGPEIQAYFENFGERHGSRKYMKLNSKVVEAIWDEAAGTYTITLEDTVTGERWNDWCHVLINGSGILNNWKWPDIEGIHDFKGKLMHSAK
;
A
#
# COMPACT_ATOMS: atom_id res chain seq x y z
N MET A 1 16.44 14.97 44.64
CA MET A 1 15.73 13.97 45.47
C MET A 1 14.26 14.31 45.35
N SER A 2 13.34 13.54 44.76
CA SER A 2 13.27 12.10 44.51
C SER A 2 12.81 11.80 43.08
N SER A 3 13.43 10.81 42.45
CA SER A 3 12.95 10.14 41.25
C SER A 3 11.89 9.12 41.62
N THR A 4 10.78 9.08 40.89
CA THR A 4 9.90 7.91 40.82
C THR A 4 9.66 7.58 39.36
N SER A 5 10.39 6.56 38.91
CA SER A 5 10.25 5.85 37.64
C SER A 5 9.06 4.89 37.73
N GLU A 6 8.08 5.01 36.85
CA GLU A 6 7.04 4.00 36.65
C GLU A 6 7.44 3.01 35.53
N PRO A 7 7.04 1.73 35.64
CA PRO A 7 7.59 0.65 34.83
C PRO A 7 6.87 0.43 33.49
N VAL A 8 7.67 0.02 32.50
CA VAL A 8 7.28 -0.37 31.14
C VAL A 8 6.39 -1.62 31.16
N LEU A 9 5.23 -1.55 30.49
CA LEU A 9 4.30 -2.65 30.28
C LEU A 9 4.90 -3.68 29.31
N GLY A 10 5.38 -4.81 29.84
CA GLY A 10 5.86 -5.95 29.07
C GLY A 10 4.71 -6.79 28.50
N VAL A 11 4.67 -6.93 27.17
CA VAL A 11 3.77 -7.86 26.48
C VAL A 11 4.24 -9.30 26.74
N LYS A 12 3.55 -10.02 27.64
CA LYS A 12 3.72 -11.47 27.82
C LYS A 12 2.88 -12.22 26.80
N ARG A 13 3.52 -12.91 25.84
CA ARG A 13 2.86 -13.95 25.02
C ARG A 13 2.55 -15.15 25.91
N LYS A 14 1.27 -15.51 26.03
CA LYS A 14 0.81 -16.77 26.63
C LYS A 14 0.95 -17.88 25.59
N THR A 15 1.82 -18.84 25.86
CA THR A 15 1.87 -20.12 25.14
C THR A 15 0.91 -21.08 25.84
N LEU A 16 -0.08 -21.60 25.12
CA LEU A 16 -0.92 -22.71 25.58
C LEU A 16 -0.16 -24.02 25.32
N HIS A 17 0.12 -24.78 26.39
CA HIS A 17 0.48 -26.19 26.29
C HIS A 17 -0.78 -27.04 26.42
N SER A 18 -0.98 -27.92 25.43
CA SER A 18 -1.80 -29.13 25.58
C SER A 18 -1.01 -30.27 24.92
N GLU A 19 -0.55 -31.22 25.75
CA GLU A 19 -0.05 -32.51 25.31
C GLU A 19 -1.22 -33.43 24.94
N ILE A 20 -1.05 -34.22 23.87
CA ILE A 20 -1.30 -35.67 23.77
C ILE A 20 -1.01 -36.09 22.32
N GLY A 21 -0.21 -37.14 22.14
CA GLY A 21 -0.39 -38.09 21.03
C GLY A 21 0.68 -38.10 19.94
N ASP A 22 1.74 -38.84 20.21
CA ASP A 22 2.72 -39.40 19.27
C ASP A 22 2.05 -40.05 18.03
N THR A 23 2.50 -39.68 16.82
CA THR A 23 2.76 -40.62 15.71
C THR A 23 3.44 -39.92 14.53
N SER A 24 4.56 -40.52 14.09
CA SER A 24 5.24 -40.40 12.78
C SER A 24 6.07 -39.15 12.50
N GLU A 25 7.39 -39.35 12.56
CA GLU A 25 8.45 -38.43 12.19
C GLU A 25 8.32 -37.94 10.73
N SER A 26 8.35 -36.62 10.55
CA SER A 26 8.64 -35.98 9.28
C SER A 26 10.12 -35.54 9.29
N PRO A 27 10.93 -35.85 8.26
CA PRO A 27 12.37 -35.68 8.33
C PRO A 27 12.75 -34.21 8.33
N VAL A 28 13.39 -33.77 9.42
CA VAL A 28 14.06 -32.47 9.52
C VAL A 28 15.26 -32.49 8.57
N PHE A 29 15.21 -31.66 7.52
CA PHE A 29 16.33 -31.46 6.62
C PHE A 29 17.46 -30.72 7.37
N LYS A 30 18.34 -31.46 8.03
CA LYS A 30 19.61 -30.93 8.54
C LYS A 30 20.52 -30.68 7.34
N MET A 31 20.63 -29.41 6.91
CA MET A 31 21.75 -29.02 6.05
C MET A 31 23.03 -29.13 6.87
N ALA A 32 23.80 -30.19 6.63
CA ALA A 32 25.20 -30.22 7.02
C ALA A 32 25.91 -29.06 6.29
N PRO A 33 26.89 -28.36 6.91
CA PRO A 33 27.74 -27.46 6.17
C PRO A 33 28.39 -28.28 5.05
N SER A 34 28.17 -27.86 3.81
CA SER A 34 28.74 -28.55 2.65
C SER A 34 30.24 -28.66 2.85
N ALA A 35 30.76 -29.88 2.95
CA ALA A 35 32.20 -30.10 2.97
C ALA A 35 32.78 -29.46 1.70
N MET A 36 33.87 -28.69 1.86
CA MET A 36 34.62 -28.17 0.72
C MET A 36 35.12 -29.37 -0.09
N PRO A 37 34.86 -29.42 -1.41
CA PRO A 37 35.35 -30.51 -2.24
C PRO A 37 36.89 -30.51 -2.26
N ASP A 38 37.47 -31.70 -2.24
CA ASP A 38 38.92 -31.89 -2.35
C ASP A 38 39.38 -31.29 -3.69
N PRO A 39 40.34 -30.35 -3.69
CA PRO A 39 40.79 -29.67 -4.91
C PRO A 39 41.43 -30.63 -5.94
N ASN A 40 41.70 -31.88 -5.59
CA ASN A 40 42.24 -32.89 -6.50
C ASN A 40 41.21 -33.93 -6.97
N GLU A 41 39.95 -33.85 -6.54
CA GLU A 41 38.93 -34.83 -6.91
C GLU A 41 38.21 -34.40 -8.20
N ARG A 42 38.43 -35.16 -9.29
CA ARG A 42 37.73 -34.93 -10.57
C ARG A 42 36.28 -35.44 -10.47
N THR A 43 35.38 -34.60 -9.99
CA THR A 43 33.94 -34.91 -10.00
C THR A 43 33.30 -34.53 -11.34
N SER A 44 32.72 -35.50 -12.03
CA SER A 44 31.91 -35.28 -13.22
C SER A 44 30.51 -34.80 -12.84
N ASN A 45 30.29 -33.48 -12.86
CA ASN A 45 28.93 -32.93 -12.78
C ASN A 45 28.46 -32.51 -14.17
N GLY A 46 27.72 -33.40 -14.82
CA GLY A 46 26.98 -33.10 -16.03
C GLY A 46 25.92 -34.17 -16.25
N THR A 47 24.66 -33.78 -16.39
CA THR A 47 23.53 -34.69 -16.64
C THR A 47 23.63 -35.40 -18.00
N ASN A 48 24.69 -35.19 -18.79
CA ASN A 48 24.90 -35.79 -20.11
C ASN A 48 26.39 -36.10 -20.41
N GLY A 49 27.12 -36.77 -19.51
CA GLY A 49 28.29 -37.61 -19.86
C GLY A 49 29.47 -37.02 -20.65
N ALA A 50 29.53 -35.71 -20.92
CA ALA A 50 30.64 -35.07 -21.61
C ALA A 50 31.57 -34.39 -20.59
N ALA A 51 32.77 -34.92 -20.42
CA ALA A 51 33.83 -34.27 -19.65
C ALA A 51 34.37 -33.08 -20.47
N HIS A 52 33.86 -31.88 -20.22
CA HIS A 52 34.54 -30.67 -20.67
C HIS A 52 35.71 -30.40 -19.73
N PRO A 53 36.95 -30.22 -20.23
CA PRO A 53 38.02 -29.71 -19.39
C PRO A 53 37.63 -28.30 -18.95
N HIS A 54 37.25 -28.14 -17.69
CA HIS A 54 37.19 -26.83 -17.08
C HIS A 54 38.63 -26.34 -16.93
N SER A 55 39.06 -25.45 -17.82
CA SER A 55 40.16 -24.56 -17.50
C SER A 55 39.68 -23.72 -16.33
N ASN A 56 40.26 -23.91 -15.14
CA ASN A 56 40.25 -22.85 -14.15
C ASN A 56 40.87 -21.64 -14.88
N GLY A 57 40.07 -20.60 -15.10
CA GLY A 57 40.47 -19.43 -15.87
C GLY A 57 41.86 -18.97 -15.44
N THR A 58 42.67 -18.55 -16.40
CA THR A 58 43.95 -17.87 -16.13
C THR A 58 43.71 -16.76 -15.11
N GLU A 59 44.69 -16.46 -14.24
CA GLU A 59 44.58 -15.44 -13.15
C GLU A 59 44.07 -14.05 -13.59
N ASP A 60 44.03 -13.78 -14.90
CA ASP A 60 43.39 -12.61 -15.54
C ASP A 60 41.84 -12.60 -15.54
N GLU A 61 41.17 -13.72 -15.24
CA GLU A 61 39.70 -13.82 -15.18
C GLU A 61 39.16 -13.75 -13.75
N CYS A 62 39.65 -12.80 -12.96
CA CYS A 62 39.03 -12.46 -11.68
C CYS A 62 37.59 -11.98 -11.93
N TYR A 63 36.59 -12.61 -11.30
CA TYR A 63 35.18 -12.23 -11.41
C TYR A 63 35.02 -10.72 -11.15
N LYS A 64 34.59 -9.97 -12.19
CA LYS A 64 34.36 -8.53 -12.09
C LYS A 64 32.89 -8.29 -11.80
N ILE A 65 32.59 -7.74 -10.61
CA ILE A 65 31.29 -7.14 -10.35
C ILE A 65 31.18 -5.92 -11.25
N LEU A 66 30.30 -6.00 -12.25
CA LEU A 66 30.02 -4.88 -13.13
C LEU A 66 29.30 -3.80 -12.32
N PRO A 67 29.63 -2.50 -12.50
CA PRO A 67 28.90 -1.39 -11.88
C PRO A 67 27.58 -1.16 -12.62
N GLN A 68 26.74 -2.20 -12.70
CA GLN A 68 25.45 -2.20 -13.36
C GLN A 68 24.42 -2.90 -12.47
N TYR A 69 23.15 -2.51 -12.63
CA TYR A 69 22.06 -3.29 -12.04
C TYR A 69 21.98 -4.67 -12.70
N HIS A 70 21.60 -5.68 -11.91
CA HIS A 70 21.34 -7.01 -12.45
C HIS A 70 20.25 -6.99 -13.54
N SER A 71 19.29 -6.06 -13.43
CA SER A 71 18.16 -5.90 -14.34
C SER A 71 18.16 -4.50 -14.95
N GLN A 72 17.66 -4.37 -16.18
CA GLN A 72 17.45 -3.05 -16.78
C GLN A 72 16.31 -2.31 -16.07
N ALA A 73 16.46 -0.99 -15.91
CA ALA A 73 15.40 -0.16 -15.34
C ALA A 73 14.19 -0.14 -16.27
N THR A 74 13.02 -0.51 -15.73
CA THR A 74 11.74 -0.48 -16.44
C THR A 74 10.80 0.54 -15.78
N LYS A 75 9.93 1.14 -16.58
CA LYS A 75 8.92 2.08 -16.09
C LYS A 75 7.96 1.39 -15.12
N LEU A 76 7.82 1.93 -13.90
CA LEU A 76 6.92 1.38 -12.89
C LEU A 76 5.49 1.92 -13.03
N ARG A 77 4.53 1.00 -13.18
CA ARG A 77 3.09 1.28 -13.03
C ARG A 77 2.68 1.24 -11.55
N VAL A 78 2.20 2.35 -11.02
CA VAL A 78 1.71 2.47 -9.64
C VAL A 78 0.22 2.77 -9.67
N ALA A 79 -0.56 1.97 -8.95
CA ALA A 79 -1.97 2.22 -8.70
C ALA A 79 -2.16 2.58 -7.24
N CYS A 80 -2.88 3.66 -6.97
CA CYS A 80 -3.29 4.03 -5.62
C CYS A 80 -4.82 4.01 -5.52
N VAL A 81 -5.33 3.35 -4.48
CA VAL A 81 -6.76 3.30 -4.19
C VAL A 81 -7.12 4.51 -3.34
N GLY A 82 -7.96 5.40 -3.86
CA GLY A 82 -8.44 6.61 -3.20
C GLY A 82 -7.70 7.88 -3.62
N ALA A 83 -8.46 8.96 -3.83
CA ALA A 83 -7.95 10.31 -4.12
C ALA A 83 -8.23 11.29 -2.95
N GLY A 84 -8.18 10.78 -1.71
CA GLY A 84 -8.16 11.60 -0.49
C GLY A 84 -6.76 12.11 -0.15
N ALA A 85 -6.56 12.55 1.10
CA ALA A 85 -5.27 13.07 1.58
C ALA A 85 -4.08 12.14 1.27
N SER A 86 -4.22 10.83 1.47
CA SER A 86 -3.15 9.87 1.17
C SER A 86 -2.81 9.81 -0.33
N GLY A 87 -3.82 9.76 -1.20
CA GLY A 87 -3.61 9.72 -2.65
C GLY A 87 -2.97 11.01 -3.20
N LEU A 88 -3.40 12.16 -2.67
CA LEU A 88 -2.79 13.46 -2.98
C LEU A 88 -1.33 13.53 -2.52
N CYS A 89 -1.03 13.00 -1.32
CA CYS A 89 0.33 12.91 -0.82
C CYS A 89 1.20 12.03 -1.72
N VAL A 90 0.70 10.86 -2.13
CA VAL A 90 1.40 9.94 -3.05
C VAL A 90 1.72 10.64 -4.36
N ALA A 91 0.73 11.27 -5.00
CA ALA A 91 0.93 12.00 -6.25
C ALA A 91 2.00 13.09 -6.12
N TYR A 92 1.92 13.90 -5.06
CA TYR A 92 2.91 14.95 -4.80
C TYR A 92 4.31 14.37 -4.57
N LYS A 93 4.46 13.33 -3.75
CA LYS A 93 5.77 12.77 -3.41
C LYS A 93 6.40 12.09 -4.61
N MET A 94 5.63 11.37 -5.42
CA MET A 94 6.15 10.73 -6.64
C MET A 94 6.69 11.78 -7.62
N GLU A 95 5.93 12.85 -7.88
CA GLU A 95 6.38 13.98 -8.72
C GLU A 95 7.67 14.66 -8.23
N ARG A 96 7.86 14.74 -6.91
CA ARG A 96 8.99 15.47 -6.32
C ARG A 96 10.22 14.61 -6.08
N MET A 97 10.07 13.30 -5.94
CA MET A 97 11.12 12.42 -5.45
C MET A 97 11.58 11.37 -6.47
N LEU A 98 10.76 11.06 -7.48
CA LEU A 98 11.08 10.04 -8.47
C LEU A 98 11.54 10.66 -9.79
N GLU A 99 12.44 9.96 -10.48
CA GLU A 99 12.96 10.39 -11.77
C GLU A 99 11.84 10.44 -12.81
N ALA A 100 11.74 11.56 -13.54
CA ALA A 100 10.72 11.74 -14.56
C ALA A 100 10.80 10.64 -15.63
N GLY A 101 9.66 10.06 -16.00
CA GLY A 101 9.58 8.99 -17.01
C GLY A 101 9.88 7.57 -16.47
N SER A 102 10.39 7.43 -15.24
CA SER A 102 10.63 6.12 -14.61
C SER A 102 9.36 5.47 -14.03
N TRP A 103 8.22 6.18 -14.04
CA TRP A 103 6.97 5.72 -13.43
C TRP A 103 5.73 6.26 -14.15
N GLU A 104 4.59 5.67 -13.83
CA GLU A 104 3.25 6.19 -14.08
C GLU A 104 2.35 5.91 -12.87
N LEU A 105 1.42 6.83 -12.61
CA LEU A 105 0.52 6.76 -11.46
C LEU A 105 -0.94 6.83 -11.93
N THR A 106 -1.78 6.00 -11.34
CA THR A 106 -3.25 6.15 -11.41
C THR A 106 -3.81 6.14 -10.00
N LEU A 107 -4.59 7.17 -9.66
CA LEU A 107 -5.40 7.23 -8.45
C LEU A 107 -6.83 6.81 -8.81
N PHE A 108 -7.29 5.66 -8.33
CA PHE A 108 -8.67 5.21 -8.54
C PHE A 108 -9.57 5.71 -7.42
N GLU A 109 -10.57 6.52 -7.74
CA GLU A 109 -11.50 7.12 -6.78
C GLU A 109 -12.93 6.68 -7.10
N LYS A 110 -13.62 6.10 -6.12
CA LYS A 110 -14.99 5.58 -6.30
C LYS A 110 -16.00 6.72 -6.50
N ASN A 111 -15.72 7.89 -5.95
CA ASN A 111 -16.60 9.04 -5.98
C ASN A 111 -16.46 9.85 -7.29
N SER A 112 -17.45 10.69 -7.58
CA SER A 112 -17.43 11.60 -8.75
C SER A 112 -16.56 12.84 -8.51
N HIS A 113 -16.03 13.01 -7.31
CA HIS A 113 -15.05 14.02 -6.95
C HIS A 113 -14.03 13.45 -5.95
N PHE A 114 -12.88 14.10 -5.84
CA PHE A 114 -11.82 13.70 -4.93
C PHE A 114 -11.90 14.46 -3.60
N GLY A 115 -11.10 14.06 -2.60
CA GLY A 115 -11.14 14.62 -1.24
C GLY A 115 -11.35 13.58 -0.15
N GLY A 116 -11.78 12.37 -0.51
CA GLY A 116 -11.92 11.23 0.40
C GLY A 116 -12.96 11.51 1.49
N THR A 117 -12.56 11.36 2.77
CA THR A 117 -13.45 11.56 3.93
C THR A 117 -14.21 12.89 3.88
N TRP A 118 -13.57 13.98 3.43
CA TRP A 118 -14.16 15.33 3.42
C TRP A 118 -15.12 15.55 2.25
N TYR A 119 -15.06 14.70 1.23
CA TYR A 119 -16.08 14.64 0.20
C TYR A 119 -17.28 13.79 0.64
N GLU A 120 -17.04 12.66 1.32
CA GLU A 120 -18.12 11.74 1.71
C GLU A 120 -18.96 12.23 2.90
N ASN A 121 -18.33 12.88 3.89
CA ASN A 121 -19.01 13.26 5.12
C ASN A 121 -19.52 14.69 5.05
N THR A 122 -20.84 14.85 4.91
CA THR A 122 -21.50 16.15 4.73
C THR A 122 -22.55 16.44 5.81
N TYR A 123 -22.56 15.67 6.92
CA TYR A 123 -23.49 15.89 8.02
C TYR A 123 -23.30 17.29 8.65
N PRO A 124 -24.38 17.92 9.16
CA PRO A 124 -24.29 19.25 9.75
C PRO A 124 -23.27 19.32 10.89
N GLY A 125 -22.35 20.29 10.81
CA GLY A 125 -21.32 20.51 11.83
C GLY A 125 -20.10 19.60 11.72
N VAL A 126 -19.95 18.82 10.64
CA VAL A 126 -18.71 18.05 10.37
C VAL A 126 -17.48 18.97 10.41
N ALA A 127 -16.49 18.61 11.24
CA ALA A 127 -15.28 19.38 11.48
C ALA A 127 -14.11 18.46 11.89
N CYS A 128 -12.88 18.96 11.84
CA CYS A 128 -11.72 18.21 12.33
C CYS A 128 -11.65 18.21 13.87
N ASP A 129 -10.96 17.21 14.42
CA ASP A 129 -10.75 16.99 15.86
C ASP A 129 -9.37 17.45 16.35
N ILE A 130 -8.47 17.79 15.43
CA ILE A 130 -7.15 18.38 15.71
C ILE A 130 -7.09 19.83 15.22
N PRO A 131 -6.18 20.67 15.74
CA PRO A 131 -6.02 22.04 15.28
C PRO A 131 -5.85 22.11 13.75
N SER A 132 -6.59 22.99 13.06
CA SER A 132 -6.60 23.08 11.60
C SER A 132 -5.20 23.26 11.00
N HIS A 133 -4.33 23.98 11.71
CA HIS A 133 -2.94 24.20 11.33
C HIS A 133 -2.12 22.89 11.26
N LEU A 134 -2.52 21.86 12.01
CA LEU A 134 -1.93 20.52 11.97
C LEU A 134 -2.65 19.59 10.97
N TYR A 135 -3.83 19.98 10.48
CA TYR A 135 -4.59 19.25 9.46
C TYR A 135 -4.17 19.65 8.03
N THR A 136 -2.87 19.87 7.82
CA THR A 136 -2.29 20.23 6.52
C THR A 136 -1.07 19.37 6.24
N PHE A 137 -0.65 19.27 4.98
CA PHE A 137 0.67 18.73 4.68
C PHE A 137 1.74 19.68 5.22
N SER A 138 2.75 19.14 5.91
CA SER A 138 3.79 19.96 6.56
C SER A 138 4.61 20.83 5.60
N TRP A 139 4.60 20.51 4.31
CA TRP A 139 5.25 21.28 3.23
C TRP A 139 4.29 22.20 2.46
N ASP A 140 3.00 22.19 2.77
CA ASP A 140 1.96 23.03 2.14
C ASP A 140 0.98 23.52 3.22
N PRO A 141 1.42 24.42 4.13
CA PRO A 141 0.57 24.94 5.20
C PRO A 141 -0.50 25.88 4.65
N ASN A 142 -1.63 25.97 5.36
CA ASN A 142 -2.68 26.95 5.09
C ASN A 142 -2.78 27.95 6.25
N PRO A 143 -2.31 29.21 6.11
CA PRO A 143 -2.41 30.22 7.15
C PRO A 143 -3.78 30.90 7.22
N LYS A 144 -4.71 30.55 6.31
CA LYS A 144 -6.00 31.22 6.15
C LYS A 144 -7.16 30.46 6.81
N TRP A 145 -6.87 29.46 7.64
CA TRP A 145 -7.91 28.73 8.37
C TRP A 145 -8.81 29.69 9.14
N SER A 146 -10.12 29.61 8.90
CA SER A 146 -11.11 30.49 9.51
C SER A 146 -11.39 30.15 10.98
N HIS A 147 -11.11 28.91 11.38
CA HIS A 147 -11.34 28.39 12.73
C HIS A 147 -10.15 27.57 13.24
N TYR A 148 -10.00 27.49 14.57
CA TYR A 148 -9.02 26.61 15.21
C TYR A 148 -9.30 25.12 14.92
N PHE A 149 -10.59 24.75 14.80
CA PHE A 149 -11.06 23.48 14.27
C PHE A 149 -11.93 23.77 13.04
N ALA A 150 -11.39 23.53 11.84
CA ALA A 150 -12.05 23.86 10.58
C ALA A 150 -13.20 22.89 10.28
N TYR A 151 -14.26 23.42 9.68
CA TYR A 151 -15.38 22.62 9.21
C TYR A 151 -15.05 21.90 7.91
N GLY A 152 -15.77 20.82 7.63
CA GLY A 152 -15.52 19.94 6.49
C GLY A 152 -15.41 20.64 5.13
N PRO A 153 -16.27 21.61 4.78
CA PRO A 153 -16.14 22.33 3.51
C PRO A 153 -14.82 23.08 3.35
N GLU A 154 -14.28 23.64 4.43
CA GLU A 154 -13.01 24.37 4.38
C GLU A 154 -11.82 23.40 4.19
N ILE A 155 -11.89 22.23 4.83
CA ILE A 155 -10.87 21.19 4.70
C ILE A 155 -10.92 20.54 3.32
N GLN A 156 -12.13 20.28 2.79
CA GLN A 156 -12.33 19.81 1.42
C GLN A 156 -11.72 20.81 0.43
N ALA A 157 -12.01 22.10 0.58
CA ALA A 157 -11.43 23.14 -0.27
C ALA A 157 -9.89 23.19 -0.16
N TYR A 158 -9.30 22.93 1.01
CA TYR A 158 -7.84 22.84 1.13
C TYR A 158 -7.26 21.72 0.25
N PHE A 159 -7.83 20.51 0.30
CA PHE A 159 -7.36 19.37 -0.51
C PHE A 159 -7.63 19.54 -2.00
N GLU A 160 -8.77 20.12 -2.38
CA GLU A 160 -9.08 20.47 -3.76
C GLU A 160 -8.05 21.45 -4.31
N ASN A 161 -7.82 22.54 -3.59
CA ASN A 161 -6.83 23.54 -3.98
C ASN A 161 -5.41 22.97 -4.01
N PHE A 162 -5.06 22.04 -3.11
CA PHE A 162 -3.78 21.32 -3.16
C PHE A 162 -3.65 20.48 -4.45
N GLY A 163 -4.69 19.73 -4.78
CA GLY A 163 -4.75 18.90 -5.99
C GLY A 163 -4.56 19.73 -7.26
N GLU A 164 -5.17 20.91 -7.33
CA GLU A 164 -5.02 21.85 -8.44
C GLU A 164 -3.62 22.50 -8.47
N ARG A 165 -3.13 23.05 -7.33
CA ARG A 165 -1.80 23.69 -7.24
C ARG A 165 -0.66 22.78 -7.67
N HIS A 166 -0.78 21.49 -7.39
CA HIS A 166 0.25 20.50 -7.69
C HIS A 166 -0.09 19.60 -8.89
N GLY A 167 -1.17 19.90 -9.62
CA GLY A 167 -1.53 19.18 -10.85
C GLY A 167 -1.79 17.69 -10.63
N SER A 168 -2.27 17.29 -9.45
CA SER A 168 -2.54 15.88 -9.11
C SER A 168 -3.75 15.31 -9.85
N ARG A 169 -4.65 16.18 -10.32
CA ARG A 169 -5.90 15.80 -11.00
C ARG A 169 -5.67 14.94 -12.25
N LYS A 170 -4.54 15.12 -12.94
CA LYS A 170 -4.16 14.32 -14.13
C LYS A 170 -3.96 12.83 -13.85
N TYR A 171 -3.76 12.44 -12.59
CA TYR A 171 -3.58 11.05 -12.18
C TYR A 171 -4.89 10.37 -11.79
N MET A 172 -5.98 11.13 -11.64
CA MET A 172 -7.22 10.62 -11.05
C MET A 172 -8.14 10.00 -12.10
N LYS A 173 -8.60 8.78 -11.83
CA LYS A 173 -9.76 8.15 -12.48
C LYS A 173 -10.91 8.15 -11.48
N LEU A 174 -11.85 9.07 -11.67
CA LEU A 174 -13.05 9.21 -10.84
C LEU A 174 -14.10 8.17 -11.24
N ASN A 175 -15.12 7.98 -10.39
CA ASN A 175 -16.14 6.94 -10.53
C ASN A 175 -15.57 5.53 -10.72
N SER A 176 -14.33 5.27 -10.32
CA SER A 176 -13.61 4.01 -10.54
C SER A 176 -13.34 3.36 -9.20
N LYS A 177 -14.23 2.46 -8.78
CA LYS A 177 -14.10 1.73 -7.52
C LYS A 177 -13.24 0.48 -7.73
N VAL A 178 -12.15 0.36 -6.98
CA VAL A 178 -11.39 -0.90 -6.89
C VAL A 178 -12.21 -1.89 -6.06
N VAL A 179 -12.54 -3.03 -6.64
CA VAL A 179 -13.31 -4.10 -5.97
C VAL A 179 -12.43 -5.28 -5.56
N GLU A 180 -11.33 -5.51 -6.27
CA GLU A 180 -10.41 -6.60 -6.03
C GLU A 180 -9.00 -6.24 -6.52
N ALA A 181 -7.98 -6.77 -5.84
CA ALA A 181 -6.60 -6.76 -6.34
C ALA A 181 -5.93 -8.09 -5.97
N ILE A 182 -5.42 -8.79 -6.98
CA ILE A 182 -4.76 -10.10 -6.84
C ILE A 182 -3.32 -9.99 -7.31
N TRP A 183 -2.39 -10.45 -6.48
CA TRP A 183 -0.98 -10.57 -6.85
C TRP A 183 -0.75 -11.80 -7.73
N ASP A 184 -0.08 -11.60 -8.86
CA ASP A 184 0.43 -12.65 -9.74
C ASP A 184 1.95 -12.80 -9.51
N GLU A 185 2.34 -13.89 -8.86
CA GLU A 185 3.75 -14.20 -8.56
C GLU A 185 4.58 -14.44 -9.82
N ALA A 186 3.98 -15.02 -10.87
CA ALA A 186 4.70 -15.35 -12.10
C ALA A 186 4.96 -14.08 -12.93
N ALA A 187 4.00 -13.16 -12.96
CA ALA A 187 4.12 -11.88 -13.65
C ALA A 187 4.82 -10.80 -12.81
N GLY A 188 4.84 -10.94 -11.48
CA GLY A 188 5.36 -9.92 -10.56
C GLY A 188 4.51 -8.64 -10.58
N THR A 189 3.19 -8.77 -10.74
CA THR A 189 2.26 -7.64 -10.84
C THR A 189 0.93 -7.92 -10.14
N TYR A 190 0.19 -6.86 -9.82
CA TYR A 190 -1.21 -6.95 -9.40
C TYR A 190 -2.14 -6.85 -10.61
N THR A 191 -3.11 -7.76 -10.67
CA THR A 191 -4.33 -7.56 -11.45
C THR A 191 -5.36 -6.85 -10.57
N ILE A 192 -5.93 -5.76 -11.05
CA ILE A 192 -6.90 -4.93 -10.31
C ILE A 192 -8.23 -4.98 -11.05
N THR A 193 -9.29 -5.40 -10.36
CA THR A 193 -10.65 -5.31 -10.89
C THR A 193 -11.31 -4.02 -10.41
N LEU A 194 -11.85 -3.29 -11.37
CA LEU A 194 -12.50 -2.00 -11.19
C LEU A 194 -13.98 -2.11 -11.54
N GLU A 195 -14.78 -1.26 -10.91
CA GLU A 195 -16.21 -1.09 -11.17
C GLU A 195 -16.50 0.40 -11.36
N ASP A 196 -17.17 0.75 -12.46
CA ASP A 196 -17.68 2.10 -12.69
C ASP A 196 -18.88 2.32 -11.76
N THR A 197 -18.82 3.32 -10.89
CA THR A 197 -19.87 3.54 -9.87
C THR A 197 -21.15 4.14 -10.43
N VAL A 198 -21.15 4.58 -11.70
CA VAL A 198 -22.31 5.11 -12.41
C VAL A 198 -22.97 4.03 -13.26
N THR A 199 -22.20 3.27 -14.04
CA THR A 199 -22.72 2.26 -14.98
C THR A 199 -22.78 0.85 -14.40
N GLY A 200 -21.97 0.55 -13.39
CA GLY A 200 -21.76 -0.79 -12.85
C GLY A 200 -20.88 -1.68 -13.73
N GLU A 201 -20.33 -1.16 -14.84
CA GLU A 201 -19.43 -1.91 -15.71
C GLU A 201 -18.13 -2.27 -14.97
N ARG A 202 -17.62 -3.48 -15.22
CA ARG A 202 -16.38 -3.97 -14.62
C ARG A 202 -15.32 -4.24 -15.66
N TRP A 203 -14.09 -3.86 -15.35
CA TRP A 203 -12.92 -4.14 -16.19
C TRP A 203 -11.69 -4.38 -15.32
N ASN A 204 -10.63 -4.88 -15.95
CA ASN A 204 -9.35 -5.10 -15.29
C ASN A 204 -8.32 -4.04 -15.72
N ASP A 205 -7.51 -3.59 -14.77
CA ASP A 205 -6.25 -2.87 -14.98
C ASP A 205 -5.14 -3.62 -14.25
N TRP A 206 -3.89 -3.16 -14.33
CA TRP A 206 -2.77 -3.80 -13.66
C TRP A 206 -1.73 -2.81 -13.17
N CYS A 207 -0.96 -3.18 -12.15
CA CYS A 207 0.16 -2.38 -11.67
C CYS A 207 1.29 -3.24 -11.10
N HIS A 208 2.48 -2.65 -10.97
CA HIS A 208 3.59 -3.27 -10.23
C HIS A 208 3.48 -3.00 -8.73
N VAL A 209 3.00 -1.80 -8.38
CA VAL A 209 2.86 -1.34 -7.00
C VAL A 209 1.42 -0.91 -6.75
N LEU A 210 0.79 -1.51 -5.75
CA LEU A 210 -0.53 -1.12 -5.26
C LEU A 210 -0.37 -0.38 -3.93
N ILE A 211 -0.88 0.85 -3.85
CA ILE A 211 -0.92 1.66 -2.63
C ILE A 211 -2.38 1.75 -2.17
N ASN A 212 -2.69 1.14 -1.03
CA ASN A 212 -4.03 1.26 -0.46
C ASN A 212 -4.17 2.55 0.37
N GLY A 213 -4.80 3.56 -0.23
CA GLY A 213 -5.16 4.84 0.41
C GLY A 213 -6.66 5.01 0.62
N SER A 214 -7.45 3.92 0.66
CA SER A 214 -8.91 3.98 0.70
C SER A 214 -9.47 4.67 1.95
N GLY A 215 -8.68 4.74 3.02
CA GLY A 215 -9.13 5.19 4.33
C GLY A 215 -10.03 4.16 5.02
N ILE A 216 -10.40 4.45 6.28
CA ILE A 216 -11.17 3.55 7.15
C ILE A 216 -12.59 4.05 7.48
N LEU A 217 -12.94 5.28 7.07
CA LEU A 217 -14.19 5.96 7.45
C LEU A 217 -15.19 6.12 6.29
N ASN A 218 -15.22 5.15 5.36
CA ASN A 218 -16.00 5.26 4.12
C ASN A 218 -16.98 4.08 3.89
N ASN A 219 -16.94 3.06 4.74
CA ASN A 219 -17.82 1.88 4.67
C ASN A 219 -18.82 1.91 5.82
N TRP A 220 -19.90 2.68 5.63
CA TRP A 220 -20.95 2.83 6.63
C TRP A 220 -21.87 1.61 6.68
N LYS A 221 -22.50 1.38 7.83
CA LYS A 221 -23.49 0.32 8.03
C LYS A 221 -24.56 0.77 9.00
N TRP A 222 -25.79 0.31 8.79
CA TRP A 222 -26.80 0.40 9.83
C TRP A 222 -26.42 -0.49 11.02
N PRO A 223 -26.75 -0.09 12.26
CA PRO A 223 -26.64 -0.99 13.39
C PRO A 223 -27.64 -2.14 13.24
N ASP A 224 -27.26 -3.31 13.75
CA ASP A 224 -28.09 -4.51 13.71
C ASP A 224 -29.16 -4.42 14.81
N ILE A 225 -30.24 -3.68 14.50
CA ILE A 225 -31.38 -3.46 15.37
C ILE A 225 -32.61 -4.04 14.68
N GLU A 226 -33.23 -5.03 15.32
CA GLU A 226 -34.47 -5.62 14.82
C GLU A 226 -35.54 -4.55 14.60
N GLY A 227 -36.15 -4.54 13.41
CA GLY A 227 -37.20 -3.58 13.05
C GLY A 227 -36.71 -2.15 12.79
N ILE A 228 -35.40 -1.87 12.67
CA ILE A 228 -34.91 -0.51 12.39
C ILE A 228 -35.52 0.08 11.10
N HIS A 229 -35.76 -0.77 10.10
CA HIS A 229 -36.36 -0.39 8.83
C HIS A 229 -37.89 -0.29 8.89
N ASP A 230 -38.53 -0.70 10.00
CA ASP A 230 -39.97 -0.54 10.21
C ASP A 230 -40.33 0.88 10.69
N PHE A 231 -39.35 1.62 11.20
CA PHE A 231 -39.50 3.01 11.63
C PHE A 231 -40.06 3.88 10.49
N LYS A 232 -41.17 4.56 10.74
CA LYS A 232 -41.89 5.37 9.73
C LYS A 232 -41.32 6.78 9.55
N GLY A 233 -40.40 7.20 10.41
CA GLY A 233 -39.69 8.47 10.25
C GLY A 233 -38.52 8.36 9.26
N LYS A 234 -37.78 9.46 9.10
CA LYS A 234 -36.58 9.48 8.26
C LYS A 234 -35.42 8.80 8.99
N LEU A 235 -34.84 7.79 8.35
CA LEU A 235 -33.55 7.22 8.75
C LEU A 235 -32.44 8.00 8.04
N MET A 236 -31.47 8.50 8.81
CA MET A 236 -30.31 9.22 8.28
C MET A 236 -29.05 8.63 8.92
N HIS A 237 -28.04 8.34 8.11
CA HIS A 237 -26.74 7.90 8.59
C HIS A 237 -25.77 9.08 8.41
N SER A 238 -24.94 9.43 9.38
CA SER A 238 -24.10 10.65 9.25
C SER A 238 -23.20 10.64 7.99
N ALA A 239 -22.79 9.45 7.55
CA ALA A 239 -22.04 9.25 6.31
C ALA A 239 -22.87 9.22 4.99
N LYS A 240 -24.22 9.35 5.03
CA LYS A 240 -25.12 9.33 3.86
C LYS A 240 -26.40 10.16 3.98
#